data_AF-A0A8K0L5K9-F1
#
_entry.id   AF-A0A8K0L5K9-F1
#
_cell.length_a   1.000
_cell.length_b   1.000
_cell.length_c   1.000
_cell.angle_alpha   90.00
_cell.angle_beta   90.00
_cell.angle_gamma   90.00
#
_symmetry.space_group_name_H-M   'P 1'
#
loop_
_entity.id
_entity.type
_entity.pdbx_description
1 polymer ?
#
loop_
_entity_poly.entity_id
_entity_poly.type
_entity_poly.pdbx_seq_one_letter_code
_entity_poly.pdbx_strand_id
1 'polypeptide(L)'
;MHISLTSLAVLATSAAATTLYPRQSNSIACSVYKVVPGDSCGAISGRSNVTVAQLETYNKGTWGWLGCSALQAGINMCISPGQPPLPASVPGTVCGPLMEGSVLKPGQKLEDLNPCPLNACCSAFGYCGITPEHCTLPPAGAAPGSSGCISNCGTNITNNNVAPASFRKIAYFQGDNAKRPCLNMDVTEISQVRYNHIHYSFALLTPSFDVNISAITSQFERFKGMKKHKRILTFGGWTFSPAERSMDTHHQVLAQAPAQVRAHQAQAPLQTPRSPRQPTAKRSSLSARKSTNASKSSRLPIFHSISQ
;
A
#
# COMPACT_ATOMS: atom_id res chain seq x y z
N MET A 1 -17.72 -84.31 -19.96
CA MET A 1 -17.61 -84.30 -18.49
C MET A 1 -16.94 -83.00 -18.09
N HIS A 2 -17.65 -82.17 -17.33
CA HIS A 2 -17.23 -80.86 -16.86
C HIS A 2 -16.02 -80.93 -15.93
N ILE A 3 -15.03 -80.05 -16.10
CA ILE A 3 -14.20 -79.56 -14.99
C ILE A 3 -14.01 -78.05 -15.16
N SER A 4 -14.45 -77.33 -14.12
CA SER A 4 -14.63 -75.88 -14.01
C SER A 4 -13.28 -75.17 -13.86
N LEU A 5 -13.10 -74.03 -14.54
CA LEU A 5 -11.98 -73.12 -14.32
C LEU A 5 -12.13 -72.46 -12.93
N THR A 6 -11.18 -72.71 -12.03
CA THR A 6 -11.04 -71.97 -10.78
C THR A 6 -10.34 -70.64 -11.04
N SER A 7 -11.06 -69.54 -10.81
CA SER A 7 -10.54 -68.17 -10.84
C SER A 7 -9.46 -67.97 -9.76
N LEU A 8 -8.22 -67.69 -10.17
CA LEU A 8 -7.24 -67.06 -9.28
C LEU A 8 -7.62 -65.58 -9.10
N ALA A 9 -8.21 -65.26 -7.94
CA ALA A 9 -8.34 -63.89 -7.49
C ALA A 9 -6.95 -63.36 -7.12
N VAL A 10 -6.38 -62.50 -7.97
CA VAL A 10 -5.22 -61.68 -7.61
C VAL A 10 -5.70 -60.65 -6.59
N LEU A 11 -5.35 -60.86 -5.33
CA LEU A 11 -5.48 -59.86 -4.27
C LEU A 11 -4.54 -58.68 -4.61
N ALA A 12 -5.09 -57.66 -5.25
CA ALA A 12 -4.44 -56.37 -5.34
C ALA A 12 -4.41 -55.76 -3.92
N THR A 13 -3.31 -55.95 -3.21
CA THR A 13 -3.00 -55.18 -2.00
C THR A 13 -2.88 -53.72 -2.42
N SER A 14 -3.91 -52.92 -2.13
CA SER A 14 -3.84 -51.47 -2.22
C SER A 14 -2.82 -50.98 -1.19
N ALA A 15 -1.58 -50.79 -1.63
CA ALA A 15 -0.64 -49.98 -0.89
C ALA A 15 -1.22 -48.57 -0.82
N ALA A 16 -1.83 -48.22 0.30
CA ALA A 16 -2.13 -46.84 0.62
C ALA A 16 -0.80 -46.09 0.56
N ALA A 17 -0.62 -45.27 -0.49
CA ALA A 17 0.55 -44.43 -0.67
C ALA A 17 0.73 -43.61 0.61
N THR A 18 1.70 -44.01 1.42
CA THR A 18 1.96 -43.37 2.71
C THR A 18 2.53 -42.00 2.40
N THR A 19 1.71 -40.96 2.53
CA THR A 19 2.18 -39.57 2.41
C THR A 19 3.28 -39.37 3.45
N LEU A 20 4.53 -39.27 3.01
CA LEU A 20 5.72 -39.16 3.89
C LEU A 20 5.76 -37.84 4.69
N TYR A 21 4.83 -36.92 4.42
CA TYR A 21 4.67 -35.66 5.14
C TYR A 21 3.23 -35.54 5.65
N PRO A 22 2.89 -36.15 6.79
CA PRO A 22 1.59 -35.93 7.41
C PRO A 22 1.46 -34.45 7.77
N ARG A 23 0.34 -33.85 7.36
CA ARG A 23 -0.09 -32.52 7.80
C ARG A 23 0.00 -32.47 9.33
N GLN A 24 0.72 -31.50 9.89
CA GLN A 24 0.64 -31.22 11.33
C GLN A 24 -0.83 -30.90 11.66
N SER A 25 -1.47 -31.78 12.43
CA SER A 25 -2.87 -31.66 12.79
C SER A 25 -3.09 -30.30 13.47
N ASN A 26 -4.02 -29.50 12.92
CA ASN A 26 -4.41 -28.14 13.34
C ASN A 26 -3.58 -26.96 12.83
N SER A 27 -2.60 -27.18 11.94
CA SER A 27 -1.92 -26.07 11.28
C SER A 27 -2.61 -25.66 9.97
N ILE A 28 -2.78 -24.35 9.80
CA ILE A 28 -3.09 -23.68 8.53
C ILE A 28 -1.87 -23.58 7.60
N ALA A 29 -0.67 -23.85 8.12
CA ALA A 29 0.56 -23.85 7.34
C ALA A 29 0.66 -25.11 6.46
N CYS A 30 1.35 -24.98 5.34
CA CYS A 30 1.68 -26.13 4.50
C CYS A 30 2.82 -26.96 5.12
N SER A 31 2.95 -28.21 4.67
CA SER A 31 4.18 -28.98 4.87
C SER A 31 5.25 -28.38 3.96
N VAL A 32 6.43 -28.09 4.52
CA VAL A 32 7.49 -27.34 3.86
C VAL A 32 8.62 -28.29 3.45
N TYR A 33 9.12 -28.10 2.23
CA TYR A 33 10.36 -28.69 1.73
C TYR A 33 11.36 -27.57 1.43
N LYS A 34 12.59 -27.69 1.94
CA LYS A 34 13.68 -26.79 1.61
C LYS A 34 14.39 -27.31 0.37
N VAL A 35 14.31 -26.56 -0.72
CA VAL A 35 14.95 -26.91 -1.99
C VAL A 35 16.47 -26.89 -1.82
N VAL A 36 17.14 -27.94 -2.29
CA VAL A 36 18.61 -28.02 -2.30
C VAL A 36 19.16 -27.97 -3.74
N PRO A 37 20.44 -27.61 -3.93
CA PRO A 37 21.05 -27.63 -5.25
C PRO A 37 20.88 -28.99 -5.95
N GLY A 38 20.44 -28.97 -7.21
CA GLY A 38 20.21 -30.17 -8.02
C GLY A 38 18.79 -30.74 -7.95
N ASP A 39 17.92 -30.18 -7.11
CA ASP A 39 16.50 -30.56 -7.09
C ASP A 39 15.76 -30.12 -8.37
N SER A 40 14.73 -30.88 -8.73
CA SER A 40 13.71 -30.49 -9.69
C SER A 40 12.32 -30.74 -9.12
N CYS A 41 11.32 -29.97 -9.57
CA CYS A 41 9.94 -30.20 -9.13
C CYS A 41 9.44 -31.61 -9.45
N GLY A 42 9.88 -32.24 -10.54
CA GLY A 42 9.49 -33.62 -10.86
C GLY A 42 10.01 -34.64 -9.84
N ALA A 43 11.26 -34.47 -9.38
CA ALA A 43 11.82 -35.31 -8.33
C ALA A 43 11.12 -35.09 -6.98
N ILE A 44 10.87 -33.82 -6.61
CA ILE A 44 10.17 -33.45 -5.37
C ILE A 44 8.72 -33.97 -5.39
N SER A 45 8.02 -33.83 -6.52
CA SER A 45 6.62 -34.23 -6.68
C SER A 45 6.48 -35.74 -6.52
N GLY A 46 7.39 -36.53 -7.12
CA GLY A 46 7.42 -37.99 -6.95
C GLY A 46 7.68 -38.43 -5.51
N ARG A 47 8.61 -37.77 -4.81
CA ARG A 47 8.90 -38.07 -3.39
C ARG A 47 7.79 -37.64 -2.43
N SER A 48 7.05 -36.59 -2.78
CA SER A 48 6.02 -36.00 -1.92
C SER A 48 4.61 -36.51 -2.23
N ASN A 49 4.46 -37.40 -3.22
CA ASN A 49 3.18 -37.92 -3.72
C ASN A 49 2.20 -36.82 -4.12
N VAL A 50 2.70 -35.81 -4.83
CA VAL A 50 1.91 -34.70 -5.41
C VAL A 50 2.30 -34.51 -6.86
N THR A 51 1.49 -33.80 -7.64
CA THR A 51 1.82 -33.45 -9.02
C THR A 51 2.62 -32.14 -9.08
N VAL A 52 3.39 -31.94 -10.15
CA VAL A 52 4.06 -30.65 -10.39
C VAL A 52 3.05 -29.50 -10.44
N ALA A 53 1.87 -29.72 -11.03
CA ALA A 53 0.79 -28.73 -11.06
C ALA A 53 0.25 -28.38 -9.65
N GLN A 54 0.23 -29.35 -8.74
CA GLN A 54 -0.09 -29.09 -7.33
C GLN A 54 1.00 -28.28 -6.65
N LEU A 55 2.29 -28.58 -6.88
CA LEU A 55 3.40 -27.78 -6.35
C LEU A 55 3.31 -26.33 -6.81
N GLU A 56 3.07 -26.08 -8.11
CA GLU A 56 2.86 -24.74 -8.65
C GLU A 56 1.68 -24.03 -7.99
N THR A 57 0.59 -24.75 -7.73
CA THR A 57 -0.60 -24.20 -7.09
C THR A 57 -0.35 -23.84 -5.63
N TYR A 58 0.33 -24.71 -4.87
CA TYR A 58 0.59 -24.49 -3.45
C TYR A 58 1.56 -23.33 -3.20
N ASN A 59 2.42 -23.01 -4.17
CA ASN A 59 3.48 -22.03 -4.01
C ASN A 59 3.22 -20.66 -4.64
N LYS A 60 2.04 -20.41 -5.21
CA LYS A 60 1.70 -19.09 -5.78
C LYS A 60 1.89 -17.92 -4.81
N GLY A 61 1.74 -18.17 -3.50
CA GLY A 61 1.93 -17.17 -2.45
C GLY A 61 3.29 -17.26 -1.74
N THR A 62 4.18 -18.16 -2.15
CA THR A 62 5.50 -18.35 -1.52
C THR A 62 6.43 -17.22 -1.94
N TRP A 63 7.07 -16.58 -0.96
CA TRP A 63 8.04 -15.52 -1.24
C TRP A 63 9.22 -16.05 -2.06
N GLY A 64 9.53 -15.37 -3.15
CA GLY A 64 10.59 -15.69 -4.09
C GLY A 64 10.24 -16.79 -5.10
N TRP A 65 9.02 -17.34 -5.14
CA TRP A 65 8.70 -18.50 -5.99
C TRP A 65 8.62 -18.19 -7.49
N LEU A 66 9.64 -18.56 -8.28
CA LEU A 66 9.70 -18.33 -9.74
C LEU A 66 9.08 -19.46 -10.57
N GLY A 67 8.46 -20.46 -9.92
CA GLY A 67 7.92 -21.62 -10.60
C GLY A 67 8.92 -22.76 -10.77
N CYS A 68 8.40 -23.92 -11.16
CA CYS A 68 9.15 -25.15 -11.30
C CYS A 68 10.14 -25.16 -12.48
N SER A 69 9.96 -24.28 -13.46
CA SER A 69 10.92 -24.07 -14.55
C SER A 69 12.19 -23.35 -14.09
N ALA A 70 12.14 -22.66 -12.95
CA ALA A 70 13.22 -21.87 -12.38
C ALA A 70 13.33 -22.10 -10.86
N LEU A 71 13.26 -23.38 -10.44
CA LEU A 71 13.28 -23.78 -9.04
C LEU A 71 14.59 -23.34 -8.37
N GLN A 72 14.49 -22.56 -7.28
CA GLN A 72 15.66 -21.95 -6.64
C GLN A 72 16.12 -22.75 -5.43
N ALA A 73 17.40 -23.09 -5.40
CA ALA A 73 18.00 -23.65 -4.20
C ALA A 73 17.85 -22.68 -3.01
N GLY A 74 17.51 -23.22 -1.84
CA GLY A 74 17.35 -22.48 -0.60
C GLY A 74 15.93 -21.98 -0.30
N ILE A 75 15.00 -22.03 -1.27
CA ILE A 75 13.60 -21.64 -1.02
C ILE A 75 12.88 -22.70 -0.17
N ASN A 76 12.04 -22.22 0.75
CA ASN A 76 11.11 -23.06 1.51
C ASN A 76 9.78 -23.14 0.74
N MET A 77 9.54 -24.25 0.05
CA MET A 77 8.34 -24.45 -0.76
C MET A 77 7.31 -25.35 -0.06
N CYS A 78 6.03 -25.11 -0.31
CA CYS A 78 4.94 -25.96 0.11
C CYS A 78 4.85 -27.23 -0.74
N ILE A 79 4.77 -28.38 -0.08
CA ILE A 79 4.49 -29.70 -0.69
C ILE A 79 3.12 -30.25 -0.29
N SER A 80 2.31 -29.44 0.40
CA SER A 80 0.90 -29.71 0.70
C SER A 80 0.09 -28.40 0.58
N PRO A 81 -1.25 -28.45 0.52
CA PRO A 81 -2.06 -27.25 0.70
C PRO A 81 -1.78 -26.57 2.04
N GLY A 82 -1.85 -25.24 2.07
CA GLY A 82 -1.67 -24.43 3.28
C GLY A 82 -0.98 -23.11 2.99
N GLN A 83 -0.78 -22.33 4.04
CA GLN A 83 -0.09 -21.05 3.96
C GLN A 83 1.44 -21.26 3.94
N PRO A 84 2.16 -20.64 2.99
CA PRO A 84 3.61 -20.75 2.93
C PRO A 84 4.29 -20.02 4.09
N PRO A 85 5.48 -20.47 4.52
CA PRO A 85 6.25 -19.76 5.53
C PRO A 85 6.75 -18.42 4.97
N LEU A 86 6.96 -17.46 5.87
CA LEU A 86 7.64 -16.21 5.53
C LEU A 86 9.14 -16.46 5.29
N PRO A 87 9.81 -15.61 4.49
CA PRO A 87 11.26 -15.61 4.36
C PRO A 87 11.93 -15.28 5.70
N ALA A 88 13.24 -15.54 5.80
CA ALA A 88 14.03 -15.03 6.89
C ALA A 88 13.99 -13.49 6.90
N SER A 89 13.93 -12.91 8.09
CA SER A 89 13.96 -11.45 8.24
C SER A 89 15.31 -10.88 7.84
N VAL A 90 15.30 -9.65 7.32
CA VAL A 90 16.50 -8.90 6.96
C VAL A 90 16.55 -7.65 7.86
N PRO A 91 17.63 -7.48 8.65
CA PRO A 91 17.77 -6.31 9.53
C PRO A 91 17.65 -4.99 8.76
N GLY A 92 16.95 -4.02 9.34
CA GLY A 92 16.76 -2.69 8.77
C GLY A 92 15.65 -2.58 7.72
N THR A 93 14.98 -3.68 7.36
CA THR A 93 13.75 -3.60 6.55
C THR A 93 12.58 -3.08 7.38
N VAL A 94 11.70 -2.32 6.75
CA VAL A 94 10.64 -1.53 7.42
C VAL A 94 9.24 -1.83 6.89
N CYS A 95 9.12 -2.68 5.87
CA CYS A 95 7.84 -3.09 5.32
C CYS A 95 7.91 -4.50 4.71
N GLY A 96 6.75 -5.08 4.43
CA GLY A 96 6.65 -6.38 3.77
C GLY A 96 7.15 -7.55 4.64
N PRO A 97 7.41 -8.71 4.02
CA PRO A 97 7.68 -9.96 4.73
C PRO A 97 9.09 -10.11 5.28
N LEU A 98 10.04 -9.27 4.85
CA LEU A 98 11.42 -9.29 5.35
C LEU A 98 11.57 -8.60 6.71
N MET A 99 10.56 -7.85 7.16
CA MET A 99 10.61 -7.13 8.43
C MET A 99 10.76 -8.10 9.61
N GLU A 100 11.61 -7.75 10.58
CA GLU A 100 11.78 -8.54 11.79
C GLU A 100 10.46 -8.68 12.56
N GLY A 101 10.20 -9.88 13.09
CA GLY A 101 8.96 -10.18 13.82
C GLY A 101 7.72 -10.29 12.93
N SER A 102 7.86 -10.36 11.61
CA SER A 102 6.72 -10.57 10.70
C SER A 102 5.96 -11.84 11.03
N VAL A 103 4.63 -11.70 11.17
CA VAL A 103 3.71 -12.82 11.36
C VAL A 103 2.59 -12.71 10.35
N LEU A 104 2.46 -13.73 9.49
CA LEU A 104 1.39 -13.80 8.50
C LEU A 104 0.18 -14.52 9.10
N LYS A 105 -0.98 -13.85 9.12
CA LYS A 105 -2.22 -14.43 9.65
C LYS A 105 -2.86 -15.38 8.63
N PRO A 106 -3.68 -16.36 9.07
CA PRO A 106 -4.48 -17.21 8.19
C PRO A 106 -5.21 -16.41 7.09
N GLY A 107 -4.91 -16.72 5.83
CA GLY A 107 -5.57 -16.09 4.67
C GLY A 107 -5.15 -14.64 4.37
N GLN A 108 -4.23 -14.07 5.14
CA GLN A 108 -3.65 -12.75 4.84
C GLN A 108 -2.76 -12.84 3.60
N LYS A 109 -2.90 -11.87 2.70
CA LYS A 109 -2.02 -11.75 1.55
C LYS A 109 -0.71 -11.06 1.93
N LEU A 110 0.34 -11.36 1.18
CA LEU A 110 1.66 -10.76 1.40
C LEU A 110 1.69 -9.25 1.18
N GLU A 111 0.85 -8.76 0.26
CA GLU A 111 0.65 -7.32 -0.02
C GLU A 111 0.09 -6.53 1.17
N ASP A 112 -0.60 -7.21 2.08
CA ASP A 112 -1.20 -6.60 3.29
C ASP A 112 -0.28 -6.73 4.53
N LEU A 113 0.90 -7.33 4.38
CA LEU A 113 1.82 -7.57 5.50
C LEU A 113 2.76 -6.37 5.69
N ASN A 114 2.78 -5.81 6.90
CA ASN A 114 3.64 -4.69 7.30
C ASN A 114 3.62 -3.54 6.27
N PRO A 115 2.48 -2.87 6.07
CA PRO A 115 2.39 -1.76 5.13
C PRO A 115 3.26 -0.59 5.60
N CYS A 116 3.73 0.21 4.64
CA CYS A 116 4.45 1.44 4.94
C CYS A 116 3.58 2.42 5.75
N PRO A 117 4.12 3.12 6.77
CA PRO A 117 3.33 3.98 7.66
C PRO A 117 2.52 5.08 6.97
N LEU A 118 3.02 5.61 5.84
CA LEU A 118 2.36 6.64 5.03
C LEU A 118 1.64 6.06 3.80
N ASN A 119 1.40 4.75 3.77
CA ASN A 119 0.93 4.03 2.57
C ASN A 119 1.77 4.38 1.33
N ALA A 120 3.10 4.47 1.50
CA ALA A 120 4.05 4.53 0.40
C ALA A 120 4.21 3.14 -0.23
N CYS A 121 4.91 3.05 -1.36
CA CYS A 121 5.20 1.77 -1.99
C CYS A 121 6.18 0.97 -1.13
N CYS A 122 5.88 -0.30 -0.88
CA CYS A 122 6.84 -1.22 -0.28
C CYS A 122 7.58 -1.97 -1.39
N SER A 123 8.90 -1.78 -1.48
CA SER A 123 9.74 -2.50 -2.45
C SER A 123 9.91 -3.98 -2.07
N ALA A 124 10.27 -4.82 -3.03
CA ALA A 124 10.63 -6.24 -2.82
C ALA A 124 11.76 -6.42 -1.80
N PHE A 125 12.55 -5.38 -1.56
CA PHE A 125 13.66 -5.39 -0.60
C PHE A 125 13.25 -4.93 0.81
N GLY A 126 11.96 -4.65 1.05
CA GLY A 126 11.45 -4.31 2.37
C GLY A 126 11.66 -2.86 2.77
N TYR A 127 11.81 -1.95 1.80
CA TYR A 127 11.96 -0.50 2.02
C TYR A 127 10.78 0.28 1.46
N CYS A 128 10.36 1.30 2.20
CA CYS A 128 9.30 2.22 1.84
C CYS A 128 9.83 3.38 0.98
N GLY A 129 9.13 3.69 -0.10
CA GLY A 129 9.45 4.86 -0.93
C GLY A 129 8.35 5.20 -1.93
N ILE A 130 8.54 6.31 -2.64
CA ILE A 130 7.60 6.82 -3.66
C ILE A 130 8.24 6.95 -5.05
N THR A 131 9.50 6.54 -5.19
CA THR A 131 10.25 6.63 -6.45
C THR A 131 9.92 5.42 -7.33
N PRO A 132 10.18 5.48 -8.65
CA PRO A 132 9.99 4.34 -9.54
C PRO A 132 10.69 3.07 -9.03
N GLU A 133 11.86 3.16 -8.41
CA GLU A 133 12.59 2.01 -7.88
C GLU A 133 11.82 1.27 -6.78
N HIS A 134 10.98 1.98 -6.02
CA HIS A 134 10.13 1.42 -4.98
C HIS A 134 8.76 1.01 -5.49
N CYS A 135 8.21 1.77 -6.44
CA CYS A 135 6.83 1.67 -6.88
C CYS A 135 6.64 0.88 -8.18
N THR A 136 7.72 0.56 -8.89
CA THR A 136 7.63 -0.18 -10.16
C THR A 136 6.90 -1.48 -9.93
N LEU A 137 5.83 -1.67 -10.70
CA LEU A 137 5.08 -2.91 -10.65
C LEU A 137 6.02 -4.07 -10.98
N PRO A 138 5.90 -5.19 -10.26
CA PRO A 138 6.60 -6.41 -10.65
C PRO A 138 6.23 -6.72 -12.11
N PRO A 139 7.20 -7.20 -12.94
CA PRO A 139 6.90 -7.64 -14.30
C PRO A 139 5.70 -8.60 -14.30
N ALA A 140 4.90 -8.60 -15.37
CA ALA A 140 3.75 -9.49 -15.45
C ALA A 140 4.19 -10.96 -15.28
N GLY A 141 3.61 -11.64 -14.29
CA GLY A 141 3.99 -13.01 -13.95
C GLY A 141 5.26 -13.16 -13.10
N ALA A 142 5.86 -12.06 -12.62
CA ALA A 142 6.96 -12.13 -11.67
C ALA A 142 6.49 -12.72 -10.34
N ALA A 143 7.40 -13.46 -9.71
CA ALA A 143 7.17 -14.06 -8.41
C ALA A 143 6.99 -13.00 -7.32
N PRO A 144 6.23 -13.31 -6.25
CA PRO A 144 6.26 -12.49 -5.05
C PRO A 144 7.70 -12.29 -4.58
N GLY A 145 8.17 -11.04 -4.42
CA GLY A 145 9.48 -10.76 -3.86
C GLY A 145 10.71 -10.96 -4.76
N SER A 146 10.55 -11.37 -6.03
CA SER A 146 11.70 -11.47 -6.94
C SER A 146 12.18 -10.14 -7.50
N SER A 147 11.28 -9.15 -7.61
CA SER A 147 11.57 -7.82 -8.14
C SER A 147 10.35 -6.90 -7.99
N GLY A 148 10.57 -5.59 -7.98
CA GLY A 148 9.49 -4.59 -8.04
C GLY A 148 8.84 -4.33 -6.68
N CYS A 149 7.60 -3.86 -6.72
CA CYS A 149 6.83 -3.46 -5.55
C CYS A 149 5.95 -4.60 -5.00
N ILE A 150 5.84 -4.69 -3.67
CA ILE A 150 4.98 -5.63 -2.94
C ILE A 150 3.59 -5.04 -2.69
N SER A 151 3.52 -3.79 -2.23
CA SER A 151 2.26 -3.16 -1.81
C SER A 151 2.24 -1.67 -2.13
N ASN A 152 1.02 -1.16 -2.38
CA ASN A 152 0.76 0.20 -2.84
C ASN A 152 1.57 0.56 -4.11
N CYS A 153 1.54 -0.32 -5.10
CA CYS A 153 2.41 -0.22 -6.27
C CYS A 153 1.88 0.70 -7.35
N GLY A 154 2.80 1.18 -8.20
CA GLY A 154 2.54 2.15 -9.24
C GLY A 154 2.61 3.59 -8.75
N THR A 155 2.71 4.51 -9.69
CA THR A 155 2.75 5.96 -9.45
C THR A 155 1.53 6.67 -10.03
N ASN A 156 0.53 5.90 -10.48
CA ASN A 156 -0.71 6.47 -11.00
C ASN A 156 -1.43 7.19 -9.87
N ILE A 157 -1.87 8.42 -10.16
CA ILE A 157 -2.78 9.13 -9.27
C ILE A 157 -4.11 8.39 -9.31
N THR A 158 -4.41 7.67 -8.24
CA THR A 158 -5.69 7.00 -8.06
C THR A 158 -6.63 7.92 -7.27
N ASN A 159 -7.91 7.85 -7.59
CA ASN A 159 -8.96 8.42 -6.76
C ASN A 159 -10.06 7.38 -6.59
N ASN A 160 -10.98 7.62 -5.67
CA ASN A 160 -12.12 6.73 -5.41
C ASN A 160 -13.22 6.84 -6.48
N ASN A 161 -12.98 7.51 -7.62
CA ASN A 161 -13.95 7.86 -8.66
C ASN A 161 -15.21 8.59 -8.14
N VAL A 162 -15.12 9.19 -6.94
CA VAL A 162 -16.19 9.98 -6.34
C VAL A 162 -15.74 11.42 -6.28
N ALA A 163 -16.39 12.28 -7.06
CA ALA A 163 -16.14 13.71 -6.99
C ALA A 163 -16.53 14.24 -5.59
N PRO A 164 -15.76 15.18 -5.02
CA PRO A 164 -16.15 15.80 -3.77
C PRO A 164 -17.46 16.59 -3.95
N ALA A 165 -18.31 16.62 -2.92
CA ALA A 165 -19.56 17.37 -2.95
C ALA A 165 -19.37 18.87 -3.24
N SER A 166 -18.19 19.41 -2.94
CA SER A 166 -17.79 20.76 -3.33
C SER A 166 -16.27 20.86 -3.50
N PHE A 167 -15.84 21.72 -4.44
CA PHE A 167 -14.42 22.03 -4.62
C PHE A 167 -13.98 23.12 -3.64
N ARG A 168 -12.76 22.96 -3.11
CA ARG A 168 -12.08 23.96 -2.30
C ARG A 168 -11.16 24.78 -3.20
N LYS A 169 -11.18 26.09 -3.05
CA LYS A 169 -10.25 27.03 -3.68
C LYS A 169 -9.39 27.61 -2.58
N ILE A 170 -8.14 27.14 -2.52
CA ILE A 170 -7.21 27.39 -1.43
C ILE A 170 -6.19 28.44 -1.88
N ALA A 171 -6.09 29.53 -1.13
CA ALA A 171 -4.97 30.47 -1.27
C ALA A 171 -3.88 30.13 -0.26
N TYR A 172 -2.63 30.06 -0.69
CA TYR A 172 -1.49 30.00 0.23
C TYR A 172 -1.00 31.43 0.47
N PHE A 173 -0.93 31.83 1.74
CA PHE A 173 -0.39 33.12 2.16
C PHE A 173 0.91 32.90 2.90
N GLN A 174 1.97 33.50 2.38
CA GLN A 174 3.28 33.47 3.03
C GLN A 174 3.33 34.56 4.11
N GLY A 175 3.36 34.17 5.38
CA GLY A 175 3.29 35.04 6.56
C GLY A 175 4.48 35.98 6.69
N ASP A 176 5.65 35.58 6.19
CA ASP A 176 6.85 36.41 6.13
C ASP A 176 6.95 37.22 4.83
N ASN A 177 5.89 37.28 4.01
CA ASN A 177 5.83 38.08 2.79
C ASN A 177 6.24 39.54 3.03
N ALA A 178 5.87 40.13 4.18
CA ALA A 178 6.23 41.50 4.54
C ALA A 178 7.75 41.75 4.66
N LYS A 179 8.59 40.70 4.73
CA LYS A 179 10.06 40.81 4.71
C LYS A 179 10.61 41.04 3.30
N ARG A 180 9.79 40.87 2.26
CA ARG A 180 10.19 41.15 0.89
C ARG A 180 10.28 42.67 0.68
N PRO A 181 11.24 43.14 -0.14
CA PRO A 181 11.42 44.57 -0.37
C PRO A 181 10.25 45.22 -1.12
N CYS A 182 9.46 44.43 -1.86
CA CYS A 182 8.33 44.90 -2.65
C CYS A 182 7.32 43.78 -2.92
N LEU A 183 6.19 44.14 -3.54
CA LEU A 183 5.07 43.23 -3.87
C LEU A 183 4.52 42.50 -2.63
N ASN A 184 4.51 43.24 -1.52
CA ASN A 184 3.86 42.83 -0.30
C ASN A 184 2.34 42.89 -0.51
N MET A 185 1.63 41.96 0.12
CA MET A 185 0.18 41.86 0.10
C MET A 185 -0.27 41.58 1.52
N ASP A 186 -1.31 42.25 1.98
CA ASP A 186 -1.96 41.96 3.24
C ASP A 186 -2.85 40.72 3.11
N VAL A 187 -2.90 39.89 4.15
CA VAL A 187 -3.72 38.68 4.14
C VAL A 187 -5.22 38.98 3.90
N THR A 188 -5.68 40.17 4.30
CA THR A 188 -7.08 40.60 4.13
C THR A 188 -7.43 40.95 2.69
N GLU A 189 -6.45 41.12 1.80
CA GLU A 189 -6.65 41.39 0.38
C GLU A 189 -6.99 40.13 -0.42
N ILE A 190 -6.88 38.93 0.19
CA ILE A 190 -7.26 37.68 -0.47
C ILE A 190 -8.76 37.68 -0.80
N SER A 191 -9.07 37.56 -2.09
CA SER A 191 -10.45 37.59 -2.59
C SER A 191 -11.35 36.56 -1.90
N GLN A 192 -12.45 37.06 -1.34
CA GLN A 192 -13.52 36.25 -0.72
C GLN A 192 -14.37 35.50 -1.76
N VAL A 193 -14.32 35.90 -3.03
CA VAL A 193 -15.08 35.27 -4.12
C VAL A 193 -14.26 34.17 -4.79
N ARG A 194 -12.95 34.40 -4.97
CA ARG A 194 -12.08 33.43 -5.65
C ARG A 194 -11.62 32.31 -4.73
N TYR A 195 -11.46 32.54 -3.43
CA TYR A 195 -10.94 31.55 -2.49
C TYR A 195 -11.89 31.38 -1.32
N ASN A 196 -12.07 30.14 -0.87
CA ASN A 196 -12.87 29.81 0.31
C ASN A 196 -12.01 29.29 1.49
N HIS A 197 -10.74 28.97 1.25
CA HIS A 197 -9.77 28.59 2.28
C HIS A 197 -8.48 29.39 2.12
N ILE A 198 -7.82 29.66 3.23
CA ILE A 198 -6.48 30.27 3.25
C ILE A 198 -5.58 29.40 4.12
N HIS A 199 -4.44 28.99 3.55
CA HIS A 199 -3.33 28.32 4.20
C HIS A 199 -2.28 29.37 4.58
N TYR A 200 -2.24 29.73 5.86
CA TYR A 200 -1.30 30.70 6.40
C TYR A 200 0.02 30.01 6.74
N SER A 201 1.07 30.36 6.01
CA SER A 201 2.33 29.60 5.92
C SER A 201 3.52 30.44 6.36
N PHE A 202 4.43 30.00 7.22
CA PHE A 202 4.40 28.78 8.00
C PHE A 202 4.61 29.12 9.47
N ALA A 203 3.81 28.50 10.35
CA ALA A 203 4.19 28.33 11.73
C ALA A 203 5.34 27.33 11.84
N LEU A 204 6.17 27.51 12.85
CA LEU A 204 7.23 26.57 13.19
C LEU A 204 6.88 25.85 14.49
N LEU A 205 7.59 24.76 14.77
CA LEU A 205 7.53 24.08 16.06
C LEU A 205 8.83 24.31 16.83
N THR A 206 8.72 24.53 18.15
CA THR A 206 9.87 24.48 19.05
C THR A 206 10.34 23.02 19.22
N PRO A 207 11.55 22.78 19.78
CA PRO A 207 11.98 21.42 20.14
C PRO A 207 11.03 20.71 21.12
N SER A 208 10.25 21.46 21.90
CA SER A 208 9.22 20.95 22.81
C SER A 208 7.85 20.77 22.14
N PHE A 209 7.78 20.91 20.81
CA PHE A 209 6.56 20.84 19.99
C PHE A 209 5.54 21.96 20.23
N ASP A 210 5.96 23.09 20.79
CA ASP A 210 5.10 24.27 20.90
C ASP A 210 5.02 25.02 19.57
N VAL A 211 3.87 25.64 19.32
CA VAL A 211 3.64 26.44 18.11
C VAL A 211 4.37 27.78 18.21
N ASN A 212 5.30 28.02 17.28
CA ASN A 212 6.02 29.29 17.15
C ASN A 212 5.55 30.06 15.90
N ILE A 213 4.91 31.20 16.13
CA ILE A 213 4.43 32.13 15.10
C ILE A 213 5.11 33.50 15.16
N SER A 214 6.12 33.67 16.02
CA SER A 214 6.74 34.98 16.32
C SER A 214 7.22 35.71 15.07
N ALA A 215 7.74 34.98 14.07
CA ALA A 215 8.24 35.53 12.82
C ALA A 215 7.15 36.01 11.85
N ILE A 216 5.88 35.66 12.09
CA ILE A 216 4.73 35.86 11.20
C ILE A 216 3.52 36.48 11.93
N THR A 217 3.68 36.93 13.18
CA THR A 217 2.56 37.36 14.03
C THR A 217 1.74 38.50 13.43
N SER A 218 2.38 39.48 12.76
CA SER A 218 1.71 40.70 12.29
C SER A 218 0.55 40.42 11.32
N GLN A 219 0.78 39.56 10.35
CA GLN A 219 -0.25 39.14 9.39
C GLN A 219 -1.15 38.04 9.98
N PHE A 220 -0.65 37.23 10.92
CA PHE A 220 -1.44 36.19 11.58
C PHE A 220 -2.59 36.76 12.43
N GLU A 221 -2.39 37.88 13.11
CA GLU A 221 -3.46 38.56 13.86
C GLU A 221 -4.60 39.03 12.95
N ARG A 222 -4.26 39.59 11.79
CA ARG A 222 -5.25 39.99 10.76
C ARG A 222 -5.99 38.78 10.20
N PHE A 223 -5.25 37.72 9.93
CA PHE A 223 -5.80 36.45 9.47
C PHE A 223 -6.83 35.88 10.45
N LYS A 224 -6.55 35.90 11.77
CA LYS A 224 -7.51 35.52 12.82
C LYS A 224 -8.77 36.38 12.86
N GLY A 225 -8.76 37.58 12.28
CA GLY A 225 -9.94 38.44 12.16
C GLY A 225 -10.87 38.08 10.99
N MET A 226 -10.37 37.40 9.96
CA MET A 226 -11.12 37.11 8.73
C MET A 226 -12.22 36.08 8.97
N LYS A 227 -13.47 36.38 8.58
CA LYS A 227 -14.64 35.52 8.88
C LYS A 227 -15.20 34.72 7.69
N LYS A 228 -14.87 35.12 6.45
CA LYS A 228 -15.48 34.55 5.23
C LYS A 228 -14.69 33.38 4.65
N HIS A 229 -13.39 33.32 4.92
CA HIS A 229 -12.53 32.20 4.54
C HIS A 229 -12.40 31.20 5.68
N LYS A 230 -12.24 29.92 5.34
CA LYS A 230 -11.72 28.91 6.27
C LYS A 230 -10.24 29.17 6.50
N ARG A 231 -9.85 29.25 7.77
CA ARG A 231 -8.51 29.62 8.22
C ARG A 231 -7.74 28.38 8.64
N ILE A 232 -6.64 28.09 7.97
CA ILE A 232 -5.77 26.95 8.22
C ILE A 232 -4.36 27.47 8.45
N LEU A 233 -3.77 27.17 9.61
CA LEU A 233 -2.35 27.42 9.90
C LEU A 233 -1.55 26.21 9.41
N THR A 234 -0.54 26.44 8.57
CA THR A 234 0.35 25.38 8.08
C THR A 234 1.69 25.44 8.81
N PHE A 235 2.34 24.29 8.95
CA PHE A 235 3.60 24.14 9.67
C PHE A 235 4.73 23.74 8.72
N GLY A 236 5.94 24.26 8.94
CA GLY A 236 7.14 23.85 8.21
C GLY A 236 7.63 24.87 7.19
N GLY A 237 7.74 24.45 5.92
CA GLY A 237 8.37 25.22 4.83
C GLY A 237 9.74 24.67 4.44
N TRP A 238 10.14 24.86 3.17
CA TRP A 238 11.35 24.25 2.62
C TRP A 238 12.63 24.58 3.39
N THR A 239 12.74 25.75 4.02
CA THR A 239 13.90 26.12 4.85
C THR A 239 13.87 25.51 6.24
N PHE A 240 12.69 25.09 6.71
CA PHE A 240 12.54 24.39 7.99
C PHE A 240 12.60 22.88 7.82
N SER A 241 12.25 22.29 6.67
CA SER A 241 12.23 20.82 6.55
C SER A 241 13.60 20.13 6.56
N PRO A 242 14.66 20.61 5.87
CA PRO A 242 15.95 19.93 5.75
C PRO A 242 17.03 20.36 6.75
N ALA A 243 16.76 21.30 7.66
CA ALA A 243 17.75 21.68 8.66
C ALA A 243 17.93 20.52 9.68
N GLU A 244 19.16 20.17 10.02
CA GLU A 244 19.46 19.03 10.92
C GLU A 244 18.66 19.06 12.24
N ARG A 245 18.37 20.26 12.76
CA ARG A 245 17.61 20.48 14.00
C ARG A 245 16.11 20.19 13.88
N SER A 246 15.55 20.25 12.68
CA SER A 246 14.13 20.03 12.42
C SER A 246 13.84 18.66 11.84
N MET A 247 14.83 17.96 11.28
CA MET A 247 14.71 16.54 10.94
C MET A 247 14.33 15.73 12.19
N ASP A 248 15.01 15.93 13.32
CA ASP A 248 14.65 15.26 14.58
C ASP A 248 13.24 15.61 15.05
N THR A 249 12.88 16.89 15.05
CA THR A 249 11.53 17.31 15.44
C THR A 249 10.45 16.77 14.47
N HIS A 250 10.69 16.78 13.16
CA HIS A 250 9.71 16.32 12.17
C HIS A 250 9.57 14.79 12.20
N HIS A 251 10.68 14.05 12.27
CA HIS A 251 10.66 12.60 12.42
C HIS A 251 10.07 12.18 13.76
N GLN A 252 10.32 12.91 14.86
CA GLN A 252 9.69 12.67 16.16
C GLN A 252 8.20 13.06 16.17
N VAL A 253 7.75 14.10 15.45
CA VAL A 253 6.30 14.34 15.30
C VAL A 253 5.62 13.15 14.62
N LEU A 254 6.22 12.63 13.56
CA LEU A 254 5.69 11.47 12.83
C LEU A 254 5.74 10.18 13.68
N ALA A 255 6.76 10.02 14.52
CA ALA A 255 6.98 8.80 15.32
C ALA A 255 6.32 8.82 16.71
N GLN A 256 6.20 9.99 17.37
CA GLN A 256 5.95 10.11 18.81
C GLN A 256 4.92 11.17 19.21
N ALA A 257 4.46 12.05 18.32
CA ALA A 257 3.52 13.09 18.74
C ALA A 257 2.15 12.51 19.17
N PRO A 258 1.51 13.11 20.20
CA PRO A 258 0.13 12.81 20.59
C PRO A 258 -0.81 12.88 19.37
N ALA A 259 -1.85 12.04 19.37
CA ALA A 259 -2.77 11.87 18.24
C ALA A 259 -3.35 13.19 17.66
N GLN A 260 -3.42 14.24 18.48
CA GLN A 260 -3.91 15.57 18.08
C GLN A 260 -3.01 16.29 17.06
N VAL A 261 -1.69 16.12 17.11
CA VAL A 261 -0.76 16.72 16.13
C VAL A 261 -0.72 15.89 14.84
N ARG A 262 -0.77 14.56 14.97
CA ARG A 262 -0.85 13.62 13.84
C ARG A 262 -2.11 13.86 12.99
N ALA A 263 -3.24 14.16 13.62
CA ALA A 263 -4.50 14.42 12.94
C ALA A 263 -4.46 15.62 11.99
N HIS A 264 -3.63 16.64 12.25
CA HIS A 264 -3.55 17.84 11.41
C HIS A 264 -2.59 17.72 10.22
N GLN A 265 -1.58 16.84 10.29
CA GLN A 265 -0.78 16.47 9.11
C GLN A 265 -1.49 15.42 8.24
N ALA A 266 -2.36 14.58 8.81
CA ALA A 266 -3.09 13.52 8.11
C ALA A 266 -4.48 13.90 7.56
N GLN A 267 -4.89 15.17 7.62
CA GLN A 267 -6.22 15.60 7.16
C GLN A 267 -6.30 15.81 5.63
N ALA A 268 -6.13 14.72 4.89
CA ALA A 268 -6.90 14.45 3.68
C ALA A 268 -7.90 13.34 4.03
N PRO A 269 -9.23 13.56 3.98
CA PRO A 269 -10.17 12.63 4.62
C PRO A 269 -10.32 11.34 3.80
N LEU A 270 -9.75 10.25 4.31
CA LEU A 270 -10.36 8.92 4.20
C LEU A 270 -11.55 8.89 5.16
N GLN A 271 -12.69 9.41 4.73
CA GLN A 271 -13.97 9.13 5.37
C GLN A 271 -14.55 7.87 4.73
N THR A 272 -14.46 6.74 5.43
CA THR A 272 -15.29 5.57 5.18
C THR A 272 -16.72 5.86 5.66
N PRO A 273 -17.75 5.79 4.80
CA PRO A 273 -19.13 5.83 5.27
C PRO A 273 -19.48 4.45 5.86
N ARG A 274 -19.84 4.42 7.15
CA ARG A 274 -20.64 3.33 7.72
C ARG A 274 -21.98 3.30 6.99
N SER A 275 -22.30 2.18 6.37
CA SER A 275 -23.62 1.91 5.76
C SER A 275 -24.71 1.78 6.83
N PRO A 276 -25.85 2.50 6.73
CA PRO A 276 -27.05 2.15 7.46
C PRO A 276 -27.76 1.00 6.74
N ARG A 277 -28.04 -0.05 7.51
CA ARG A 277 -28.93 -1.16 7.16
C ARG A 277 -30.33 -0.61 6.82
N GLN A 278 -30.86 -0.90 5.64
CA GLN A 278 -32.32 -0.92 5.40
C GLN A 278 -32.73 -1.94 4.32
N PRO A 279 -33.99 -2.41 4.36
CA PRO A 279 -34.35 -3.77 3.95
C PRO A 279 -34.87 -3.89 2.50
N THR A 280 -34.87 -5.15 2.07
CA THR A 280 -35.39 -5.76 0.84
C THR A 280 -36.59 -5.10 0.16
N ALA A 281 -36.53 -4.91 -1.17
CA ALA A 281 -37.67 -5.07 -2.08
C ALA A 281 -37.27 -5.35 -3.56
N LYS A 282 -37.81 -6.46 -4.07
CA LYS A 282 -38.05 -7.00 -5.42
C LYS A 282 -37.72 -6.17 -6.70
N ARG A 283 -36.86 -6.78 -7.53
CA ARG A 283 -37.06 -7.26 -8.93
C ARG A 283 -38.06 -6.51 -9.85
N SER A 284 -37.57 -5.93 -10.95
CA SER A 284 -38.03 -6.23 -12.33
C SER A 284 -37.17 -5.52 -13.40
N SER A 285 -37.07 -6.22 -14.53
CA SER A 285 -36.32 -5.98 -15.77
C SER A 285 -36.80 -4.80 -16.60
N LEU A 286 -35.91 -4.18 -17.40
CA LEU A 286 -36.11 -4.00 -18.86
C LEU A 286 -34.85 -3.46 -19.55
N SER A 287 -34.57 -4.06 -20.72
CA SER A 287 -33.49 -3.79 -21.66
C SER A 287 -33.97 -2.79 -22.71
N ALA A 288 -33.13 -1.82 -23.13
CA ALA A 288 -33.07 -1.35 -24.52
C ALA A 288 -31.84 -0.47 -24.78
N ARG A 289 -31.33 -0.60 -26.00
CA ARG A 289 -30.08 -0.11 -26.58
C ARG A 289 -30.16 1.30 -27.18
N LYS A 290 -28.95 1.88 -27.33
CA LYS A 290 -28.41 2.72 -28.42
C LYS A 290 -28.93 4.16 -28.61
N SER A 291 -27.99 5.09 -28.52
CA SER A 291 -27.77 6.30 -29.36
C SER A 291 -26.88 7.26 -28.52
N THR A 292 -25.83 7.96 -28.95
CA THR A 292 -25.09 8.19 -30.19
C THR A 292 -23.77 8.88 -29.77
N ASN A 293 -22.69 8.66 -30.52
CA ASN A 293 -21.42 9.36 -30.36
C ASN A 293 -21.57 10.85 -30.70
N ALA A 294 -21.14 11.73 -29.80
CA ALA A 294 -20.82 13.12 -30.11
C ALA A 294 -19.47 13.48 -29.49
N SER A 295 -18.45 13.48 -30.35
CA SER A 295 -17.13 14.04 -30.09
C SER A 295 -17.26 15.55 -29.81
N LYS A 296 -16.85 15.98 -28.62
CA LYS A 296 -16.52 17.38 -28.35
C LYS A 296 -15.10 17.46 -27.81
N SER A 297 -14.21 17.81 -28.74
CA SER A 297 -12.87 18.31 -28.48
C SER A 297 -12.96 19.59 -27.65
N SER A 298 -12.49 19.53 -26.40
CA SER A 298 -12.33 20.69 -25.52
C SER A 298 -10.85 20.81 -25.21
N ARG A 299 -10.23 21.85 -25.77
CA ARG A 299 -8.81 22.21 -25.59
C ARG A 299 -8.49 22.40 -24.09
N LEU A 300 -7.48 21.69 -23.60
CA LEU A 300 -6.81 21.99 -22.34
C LEU A 300 -5.88 23.21 -22.52
N PRO A 301 -5.95 24.25 -21.68
CA PRO A 301 -4.83 25.17 -21.53
C PRO A 301 -3.80 24.57 -20.58
N ILE A 302 -2.61 24.32 -21.13
CA ILE A 302 -1.38 24.02 -20.40
C ILE A 302 -0.98 25.27 -19.62
N PHE A 303 -0.94 25.20 -18.29
CA PHE A 303 -0.25 26.19 -17.47
C PHE A 303 1.09 25.61 -17.01
N HIS A 304 2.16 26.08 -17.66
CA HIS A 304 3.52 26.01 -17.14
C HIS A 304 3.61 26.89 -15.89
N SER A 305 4.02 26.32 -14.76
CA SER A 305 4.64 27.10 -13.68
C SER A 305 6.14 26.88 -13.77
N ILE A 306 6.82 27.86 -14.33
CA ILE A 306 8.27 28.00 -14.25
C ILE A 306 8.58 28.44 -12.81
N SER A 307 9.33 27.64 -12.07
CA SER A 307 10.03 28.10 -10.86
C SER A 307 11.49 28.26 -11.23
N GLN A 308 11.99 29.49 -11.12
CA GLN A 308 13.39 29.70 -10.76
C GLN A 308 13.55 29.45 -9.26
#